data_AF-A0A224ATU1-F1
#
_entry.id   AF-A0A224ATU1-F1
#
_cell.length_a   1.000
_cell.length_b   1.000
_cell.length_c   1.000
_cell.angle_alpha   90.00
_cell.angle_beta   90.00
_cell.angle_gamma   90.00
#
_symmetry.space_group_name_H-M   'P 1'
#
loop_
_entity.id
_entity.type
_entity.pdbx_description
1 polymer ?
#
loop_
_entity_poly.entity_id
_entity_poly.type
_entity_poly.pdbx_seq_one_letter_code
_entity_poly.pdbx_strand_id
1 'polypeptide(L)'
;MRVMAPRALLLLLSGGLALTETWACSHSMRYFDTAVSRPGRGEPRFISVGYVDDTQFVRFDSDAASPRGEPRAPWVEQEGPEYWDRETQKYKRQAQADRVSLRNLRGYYNQSEDGSHTLQRMSGCDLGPDGRLLRGYDQSAYDGKDYIALNEDLRSWTAADTAAQITQRKLEAARAAEQLRAYLEGTCVEWLRRYLENGKETLQRAGTRGSGEPSPSPIDLPGWPPTRRGGKWDQHWNIALP
;
A
#
# COMPACT_ATOMS: atom_id res chain seq x y z
N MET A 1 52.64 -65.04 17.65
CA MET A 1 51.15 -65.11 17.66
C MET A 1 50.64 -63.98 16.77
N ARG A 2 49.81 -64.25 15.74
CA ARG A 2 48.35 -63.93 15.67
C ARG A 2 48.04 -62.43 15.92
N VAL A 3 47.39 -61.64 15.04
CA VAL A 3 46.76 -61.84 13.70
C VAL A 3 46.91 -60.57 12.81
N MET A 4 46.72 -60.67 11.49
CA MET A 4 46.71 -59.59 10.50
C MET A 4 45.43 -58.71 10.49
N ALA A 5 45.62 -57.38 10.42
CA ALA A 5 44.99 -56.45 9.46
C ALA A 5 43.42 -56.42 9.31
N PRO A 6 42.84 -55.72 8.31
CA PRO A 6 42.68 -54.26 8.32
C PRO A 6 41.24 -53.77 8.02
N ARG A 7 40.91 -52.50 8.33
CA ARG A 7 40.16 -51.59 7.42
C ARG A 7 39.94 -50.16 7.97
N ALA A 8 39.79 -49.27 6.99
CA ALA A 8 39.41 -47.86 7.03
C ALA A 8 38.57 -47.34 8.22
N LEU A 9 38.90 -46.12 8.66
CA LEU A 9 38.06 -44.96 8.34
C LEU A 9 38.89 -43.67 8.26
N LEU A 10 38.97 -43.07 7.06
CA LEU A 10 39.26 -41.63 6.97
C LEU A 10 37.94 -40.92 7.28
N LEU A 11 37.84 -40.27 8.43
CA LEU A 11 36.79 -39.27 8.65
C LEU A 11 37.23 -37.97 7.96
N LEU A 12 36.60 -37.74 6.81
CA LEU A 12 36.90 -36.65 5.89
C LEU A 12 36.59 -35.28 6.52
N LEU A 13 37.25 -34.25 5.99
CA LEU A 13 36.89 -32.85 6.19
C LEU A 13 35.52 -32.54 5.56
N SER A 14 34.44 -32.97 6.21
CA SER A 14 33.08 -32.56 5.89
C SER A 14 32.87 -31.12 6.37
N GLY A 15 33.34 -30.16 5.57
CA GLY A 15 33.04 -28.74 5.77
C GLY A 15 31.55 -28.52 5.64
N GLY A 16 30.86 -28.43 6.77
CA GLY A 16 29.43 -28.12 6.83
C GLY A 16 29.20 -26.69 6.36
N LEU A 17 28.88 -26.52 5.07
CA LEU A 17 28.30 -25.29 4.55
C LEU A 17 26.96 -25.06 5.24
N ALA A 18 26.95 -24.25 6.29
CA ALA A 18 25.75 -23.77 6.96
C ALA A 18 25.01 -22.71 6.10
N LEU A 19 24.78 -23.04 4.82
CA LEU A 19 23.89 -22.30 3.91
C LEU A 19 22.43 -22.71 4.14
N THR A 20 22.00 -22.66 5.40
CA THR A 20 20.63 -22.97 5.82
C THR A 20 20.16 -22.00 6.91
N GLU A 21 20.15 -20.72 6.58
CA GLU A 21 18.94 -19.94 6.84
C GLU A 21 18.63 -19.11 5.59
N THR A 22 17.60 -19.54 4.86
CA THR A 22 17.04 -18.76 3.75
C THR A 22 16.45 -17.50 4.34
N TRP A 23 16.95 -16.33 3.97
CA TRP A 23 16.45 -15.04 4.46
C TRP A 23 14.96 -14.92 4.14
N ALA A 24 14.14 -15.12 5.18
CA ALA A 24 12.71 -15.21 5.09
C ALA A 24 12.10 -13.79 5.09
N CYS A 25 12.47 -12.98 4.11
CA CYS A 25 12.04 -11.60 4.00
C CYS A 25 10.56 -11.53 3.59
N SER A 26 9.76 -10.88 4.44
CA SER A 26 8.50 -10.29 4.03
C SER A 26 8.75 -9.02 3.22
N HIS A 27 7.85 -8.70 2.29
CA HIS A 27 7.91 -7.48 1.48
C HIS A 27 6.57 -6.73 1.52
N SER A 28 6.57 -5.40 1.30
CA SER A 28 5.34 -4.59 1.33
C SER A 28 5.19 -3.65 0.13
N MET A 29 3.95 -3.29 -0.23
CA MET A 29 3.65 -2.31 -1.28
C MET A 29 2.56 -1.33 -0.87
N ARG A 30 2.84 -0.05 -1.14
CA ARG A 30 2.22 1.06 -0.44
C ARG A 30 2.25 2.38 -1.31
N TYR A 31 1.22 3.24 -1.44
CA TYR A 31 1.04 4.43 -2.36
C TYR A 31 0.01 5.58 -1.92
N PHE A 32 0.31 6.71 -1.19
CA PHE A 32 -0.72 7.55 -0.45
C PHE A 32 -1.14 8.96 -0.78
N ASP A 33 -2.47 8.99 -0.77
CA ASP A 33 -3.49 9.98 -1.01
C ASP A 33 -3.60 10.90 0.21
N THR A 34 -3.08 12.12 0.05
CA THR A 34 -3.27 13.25 0.97
C THR A 34 -4.08 14.31 0.24
N ALA A 35 -5.31 14.53 0.67
CA ALA A 35 -6.21 15.55 0.12
C ALA A 35 -6.42 16.68 1.14
N VAL A 36 -6.03 17.90 0.78
CA VAL A 36 -6.12 19.07 1.67
C VAL A 36 -7.06 20.12 1.06
N SER A 37 -8.19 20.39 1.72
CA SER A 37 -9.11 21.45 1.31
C SER A 37 -8.48 22.83 1.55
N ARG A 38 -8.79 23.80 0.68
CA ARG A 38 -8.15 25.13 0.70
C ARG A 38 -9.19 26.23 0.43
N PRO A 39 -9.97 26.64 1.44
CA PRO A 39 -10.96 27.71 1.29
C PRO A 39 -10.36 28.97 0.65
N GLY A 40 -11.06 29.53 -0.33
CA GLY A 40 -10.61 30.70 -1.10
C GLY A 40 -9.42 30.48 -2.05
N ARG A 41 -8.87 29.26 -2.18
CA ARG A 41 -7.68 28.99 -3.04
C ARG A 41 -7.91 27.89 -4.09
N GLY A 42 -9.17 27.61 -4.44
CA GLY A 42 -9.55 26.67 -5.50
C GLY A 42 -9.86 25.26 -4.97
N GLU A 43 -9.53 24.26 -5.79
CA GLU A 43 -9.78 22.84 -5.46
C GLU A 43 -8.83 22.33 -4.35
N PRO A 44 -9.20 21.25 -3.64
CA PRO A 44 -8.28 20.56 -2.74
C PRO A 44 -7.03 20.08 -3.49
N ARG A 45 -5.84 20.24 -2.88
CA ARG A 45 -4.64 19.57 -3.41
C ARG A 45 -4.72 18.09 -3.07
N PHE A 46 -4.45 17.26 -4.06
CA PHE A 46 -4.26 15.83 -3.90
C PHE A 46 -2.80 15.47 -4.23
N ILE A 47 -2.13 14.82 -3.28
CA ILE A 47 -0.82 14.19 -3.48
C ILE A 47 -1.02 12.68 -3.37
N SER A 48 -0.41 11.91 -4.27
CA SER A 48 -0.21 10.47 -4.08
C SER A 48 1.25 10.09 -4.31
N VAL A 49 1.71 8.97 -3.78
CA VAL A 49 3.13 8.55 -3.74
C VAL A 49 3.23 7.03 -3.81
N GLY A 50 4.39 6.41 -3.54
CA GLY A 50 4.44 4.99 -3.19
C GLY A 50 5.82 4.36 -3.01
N TYR A 51 5.89 3.42 -2.06
CA TYR A 51 7.00 2.53 -1.69
C TYR A 51 6.76 1.09 -2.21
N VAL A 52 7.85 0.42 -2.55
CA VAL A 52 8.02 -1.02 -2.29
C VAL A 52 9.08 -1.17 -1.21
N ASP A 53 8.77 -1.92 -0.15
CA ASP A 53 9.51 -1.92 1.11
C ASP A 53 9.74 -0.47 1.59
N ASP A 54 10.98 -0.01 1.79
CA ASP A 54 11.29 1.39 2.14
C ASP A 54 11.64 2.29 0.93
N THR A 55 11.46 1.80 -0.31
CA THR A 55 11.97 2.45 -1.54
C THR A 55 10.87 3.15 -2.33
N GLN A 56 10.90 4.49 -2.39
CA GLN A 56 9.93 5.26 -3.17
C GLN A 56 10.10 5.05 -4.68
N PHE A 57 9.04 4.60 -5.34
CA PHE A 57 9.01 4.36 -6.78
C PHE A 57 8.04 5.24 -7.55
N VAL A 58 7.06 5.90 -6.91
CA VAL A 58 6.10 6.77 -7.62
C VAL A 58 5.72 8.04 -6.85
N ARG A 59 5.32 9.08 -7.59
CA ARG A 59 4.64 10.30 -7.09
C ARG A 59 3.57 10.78 -8.09
N PHE A 60 2.52 11.42 -7.57
CA PHE A 60 1.57 12.29 -8.27
C PHE A 60 1.33 13.55 -7.42
N ASP A 61 1.09 14.68 -8.06
CA ASP A 61 0.79 15.95 -7.39
C ASP A 61 -0.20 16.77 -8.24
N SER A 62 -1.35 17.13 -7.69
CA SER A 62 -2.37 17.91 -8.41
C SER A 62 -1.94 19.35 -8.71
N ASP A 63 -1.02 19.90 -7.91
CA ASP A 63 -0.51 21.27 -8.04
C ASP A 63 0.62 21.37 -9.09
N ALA A 64 1.04 20.25 -9.70
CA ALA A 64 2.04 20.25 -10.76
C ALA A 64 1.51 20.91 -12.05
N ALA A 65 2.39 21.57 -12.81
CA ALA A 65 2.02 22.23 -14.07
C ALA A 65 1.49 21.25 -15.17
N SER A 66 1.77 19.95 -15.03
CA SER A 66 1.15 18.89 -15.81
C SER A 66 0.97 17.65 -14.92
N PRO A 67 -0.18 17.51 -14.22
CA PRO A 67 -0.38 16.43 -13.25
C PRO A 67 -0.38 15.04 -13.89
N ARG A 68 0.64 14.25 -13.57
CA ARG A 68 0.87 12.87 -14.02
C ARG A 68 1.56 12.05 -12.94
N GLY A 69 1.47 10.73 -13.06
CA GLY A 69 2.32 9.82 -12.30
C GLY A 69 3.77 9.93 -12.77
N GLU A 70 4.71 10.00 -11.84
CA GLU A 70 6.14 10.14 -12.09
C GLU A 70 6.92 9.01 -11.41
N PRO A 71 7.92 8.40 -12.07
CA PRO A 71 8.83 7.45 -11.44
C PRO A 71 9.70 8.13 -10.37
N ARG A 72 10.09 7.35 -9.36
CA ARG A 72 10.99 7.75 -8.28
C ARG A 72 12.10 6.73 -7.97
N ALA A 73 12.08 5.56 -8.63
CA ALA A 73 13.15 4.57 -8.62
C ALA A 73 13.39 4.04 -10.05
N PRO A 74 14.65 3.78 -10.47
CA PRO A 74 14.96 3.38 -11.85
C PRO A 74 14.24 2.11 -12.32
N TRP A 75 13.99 1.15 -11.41
CA TRP A 75 13.36 -0.13 -11.75
C TRP A 75 11.87 -0.04 -12.14
N VAL A 76 11.22 1.12 -11.98
CA VAL A 76 9.87 1.35 -12.52
C VAL A 76 9.87 2.20 -13.80
N GLU A 77 10.99 2.83 -14.16
CA GLU A 77 11.12 3.60 -15.42
C GLU A 77 10.95 2.71 -16.66
N GLN A 78 11.17 1.39 -16.52
CA GLN A 78 10.91 0.37 -17.54
C GLN A 78 9.41 0.05 -17.76
N GLU A 79 8.50 0.58 -16.95
CA GLU A 79 7.05 0.44 -17.20
C GLU A 79 6.61 1.35 -18.36
N GLY A 80 5.89 0.78 -19.34
CA GLY A 80 5.49 1.48 -20.58
C GLY A 80 4.49 2.63 -20.38
N PRO A 81 4.26 3.47 -21.41
CA PRO A 81 3.38 4.63 -21.31
C PRO A 81 1.94 4.28 -20.88
N GLU A 82 1.42 3.12 -21.26
CA GLU A 82 0.09 2.63 -20.87
C GLU A 82 -0.02 2.32 -19.37
N TYR A 83 1.09 2.09 -18.69
CA TYR A 83 1.14 2.05 -17.23
C TYR A 83 1.00 3.46 -16.66
N TRP A 84 1.81 4.42 -17.12
CA TRP A 84 1.85 5.79 -16.59
C TRP A 84 0.57 6.58 -16.84
N ASP A 85 -0.04 6.43 -18.02
CA ASP A 85 -1.36 7.01 -18.32
C ASP A 85 -2.44 6.44 -17.39
N ARG A 86 -2.47 5.12 -17.22
CA ARG A 86 -3.45 4.43 -16.37
C ARG A 86 -3.33 4.83 -14.90
N GLU A 87 -2.13 4.95 -14.36
CA GLU A 87 -1.93 5.44 -12.98
C GLU A 87 -2.29 6.93 -12.87
N THR A 88 -1.89 7.75 -13.84
CA THR A 88 -2.30 9.17 -13.92
C THR A 88 -3.82 9.33 -13.88
N GLN A 89 -4.56 8.48 -14.60
CA GLN A 89 -6.03 8.51 -14.58
C GLN A 89 -6.63 7.97 -13.27
N LYS A 90 -5.96 7.07 -12.55
CA LYS A 90 -6.40 6.71 -11.17
C LYS A 90 -6.27 7.92 -10.25
N TYR A 91 -5.06 8.49 -10.14
CA TYR A 91 -4.80 9.62 -9.24
C TYR A 91 -5.76 10.80 -9.49
N LYS A 92 -6.05 11.11 -10.76
CA LYS A 92 -7.03 12.15 -11.14
C LYS A 92 -8.47 11.85 -10.68
N ARG A 93 -8.86 10.58 -10.54
CA ARG A 93 -10.19 10.18 -10.04
C ARG A 93 -10.21 10.07 -8.51
N GLN A 94 -9.13 9.63 -7.87
CA GLN A 94 -9.02 9.66 -6.41
C GLN A 94 -9.05 11.11 -5.91
N ALA A 95 -8.38 12.05 -6.57
CA ALA A 95 -8.49 13.48 -6.28
C ALA A 95 -9.94 14.02 -6.33
N GLN A 96 -10.78 13.53 -7.26
CA GLN A 96 -12.21 13.92 -7.30
C GLN A 96 -13.05 13.17 -6.26
N ALA A 97 -12.71 11.92 -5.92
CA ALA A 97 -13.34 11.19 -4.84
C ALA A 97 -13.08 11.86 -3.49
N ASP A 98 -11.82 12.18 -3.19
CA ASP A 98 -11.42 12.84 -1.95
C ASP A 98 -11.96 14.26 -1.82
N ARG A 99 -12.11 14.98 -2.94
CA ARG A 99 -12.84 16.25 -2.98
C ARG A 99 -14.30 16.09 -2.48
N VAL A 100 -14.97 15.01 -2.86
CA VAL A 100 -16.33 14.69 -2.38
C VAL A 100 -16.29 14.23 -0.92
N SER A 101 -15.35 13.36 -0.55
CA SER A 101 -15.11 12.92 0.82
C SER A 101 -14.93 14.11 1.78
N LEU A 102 -14.04 15.06 1.46
CA LEU A 102 -13.78 16.27 2.25
C LEU A 102 -15.04 17.12 2.46
N ARG A 103 -15.95 17.18 1.48
CA ARG A 103 -17.24 17.87 1.61
C ARG A 103 -18.20 17.11 2.54
N ASN A 104 -18.27 15.79 2.41
CA ASN A 104 -19.12 14.93 3.23
C ASN A 104 -18.67 14.95 4.70
N LEU A 105 -17.37 14.75 4.95
CA LEU A 105 -16.75 14.76 6.28
C LEU A 105 -16.99 16.08 7.01
N ARG A 106 -16.73 17.22 6.36
CA ARG A 106 -17.01 18.56 6.90
C ARG A 106 -18.48 18.72 7.32
N GLY A 107 -19.41 18.09 6.58
CA GLY A 107 -20.82 18.00 6.94
C GLY A 107 -21.09 17.12 8.18
N TYR A 108 -20.50 15.93 8.25
CA TYR A 108 -20.66 15.01 9.39
C TYR A 108 -20.14 15.58 10.70
N TYR A 109 -19.04 16.34 10.65
CA TYR A 109 -18.46 17.01 11.80
C TYR A 109 -19.04 18.43 12.05
N ASN A 110 -20.00 18.89 11.24
CA ASN A 110 -20.62 20.21 11.31
C ASN A 110 -19.61 21.38 11.31
N GLN A 111 -18.53 21.25 10.51
CA GLN A 111 -17.43 22.20 10.43
C GLN A 111 -17.73 23.36 9.45
N SER A 112 -17.11 24.51 9.65
CA SER A 112 -17.31 25.73 8.85
C SER A 112 -16.70 25.63 7.45
N GLU A 113 -17.22 26.42 6.49
CA GLU A 113 -16.69 26.42 5.12
C GLU A 113 -15.28 27.00 5.00
N ASP A 114 -14.90 27.90 5.91
CA ASP A 114 -13.57 28.54 5.98
C ASP A 114 -12.48 27.63 6.58
N GLY A 115 -12.84 26.41 7.01
CA GLY A 115 -11.91 25.42 7.54
C GLY A 115 -11.04 24.76 6.45
N SER A 116 -9.73 24.76 6.67
CA SER A 116 -8.79 23.88 5.94
C SER A 116 -8.80 22.52 6.61
N HIS A 117 -9.14 21.47 5.86
CA HIS A 117 -9.30 20.11 6.35
C HIS A 117 -8.42 19.14 5.56
N THR A 118 -7.97 18.07 6.21
CA THR A 118 -7.05 17.09 5.63
C THR A 118 -7.65 15.69 5.71
N LEU A 119 -7.75 15.02 4.57
CA LEU A 119 -8.06 13.60 4.45
C LEU A 119 -6.79 12.85 4.03
N GLN A 120 -6.45 11.78 4.74
CA GLN A 120 -5.33 10.89 4.47
C GLN A 120 -5.87 9.46 4.37
N ARG A 121 -5.31 8.62 3.49
CA ARG A 121 -5.69 7.21 3.38
C ARG A 121 -4.47 6.31 3.24
N MET A 122 -4.18 5.47 4.23
CA MET A 122 -3.25 4.35 4.10
C MET A 122 -4.01 3.10 3.58
N SER A 123 -3.42 2.25 2.76
CA SER A 123 -3.97 0.93 2.37
C SER A 123 -2.78 0.06 1.97
N GLY A 124 -2.89 -1.18 1.50
CA GLY A 124 -1.68 -1.89 1.06
C GLY A 124 -1.69 -3.37 1.28
N CYS A 125 -0.61 -4.03 0.90
CA CYS A 125 -0.40 -5.42 1.25
C CYS A 125 1.04 -5.71 1.62
N ASP A 126 1.17 -6.69 2.50
CA ASP A 126 2.42 -7.32 2.86
C ASP A 126 2.38 -8.77 2.37
N LEU A 127 3.52 -9.25 1.85
CA LEU A 127 3.71 -10.64 1.46
C LEU A 127 4.58 -11.36 2.47
N GLY A 128 4.21 -12.60 2.77
CA GLY A 128 5.07 -13.52 3.49
C GLY A 128 6.25 -14.01 2.63
N PRO A 129 7.20 -14.74 3.22
CA PRO A 129 8.39 -15.25 2.52
C PRO A 129 8.08 -16.28 1.40
N ASP A 130 6.87 -16.85 1.40
CA ASP A 130 6.33 -17.69 0.33
C ASP A 130 5.67 -16.88 -0.80
N GLY A 131 5.75 -15.55 -0.73
CA GLY A 131 5.14 -14.60 -1.64
C GLY A 131 3.61 -14.51 -1.56
N ARG A 132 2.94 -15.18 -0.61
CA ARG A 132 1.48 -15.08 -0.41
C ARG A 132 1.12 -13.83 0.40
N LEU A 133 -0.13 -13.37 0.29
CA LEU A 133 -0.66 -12.28 1.12
C LEU A 133 -0.55 -12.67 2.60
N LEU A 134 0.22 -11.90 3.37
CA LEU A 134 0.28 -11.98 4.83
C LEU A 134 -0.79 -11.08 5.46
N ARG A 135 -0.92 -9.84 4.96
CA ARG A 135 -1.88 -8.86 5.45
C ARG A 135 -2.28 -7.89 4.33
N GLY A 136 -3.53 -7.46 4.35
CA GLY A 136 -4.03 -6.33 3.57
C GLY A 136 -4.49 -5.18 4.47
N TYR A 137 -4.51 -3.97 3.95
CA TYR A 137 -4.87 -2.75 4.67
C TYR A 137 -5.77 -1.85 3.81
N ASP A 138 -6.71 -1.14 4.46
CA ASP A 138 -7.31 0.12 3.99
C ASP A 138 -7.79 0.91 5.21
N GLN A 139 -7.30 2.12 5.42
CA GLN A 139 -7.56 2.92 6.61
C GLN A 139 -7.41 4.42 6.30
N SER A 140 -8.40 5.21 6.67
CA SER A 140 -8.42 6.66 6.45
C SER A 140 -8.36 7.41 7.77
N ALA A 141 -7.74 8.59 7.73
CA ALA A 141 -7.63 9.55 8.82
C ALA A 141 -8.13 10.93 8.36
N TYR A 142 -8.80 11.66 9.26
CA TYR A 142 -9.35 13.00 9.01
C TYR A 142 -8.82 13.98 10.05
N ASP A 143 -8.34 15.14 9.60
CA ASP A 143 -7.69 16.18 10.41
C ASP A 143 -6.64 15.62 11.39
N GLY A 144 -5.84 14.64 10.92
CA GLY A 144 -4.75 14.01 11.66
C GLY A 144 -5.16 12.93 12.68
N LYS A 145 -6.41 12.47 12.65
CA LYS A 145 -6.94 11.41 13.54
C LYS A 145 -7.52 10.25 12.73
N ASP A 146 -7.43 9.03 13.24
CA ASP A 146 -8.07 7.87 12.62
C ASP A 146 -9.57 8.13 12.41
N TYR A 147 -10.08 7.73 11.24
CA TYR A 147 -11.48 7.88 10.86
C TYR A 147 -12.14 6.50 10.69
N ILE A 148 -11.64 5.68 9.75
CA ILE A 148 -12.19 4.34 9.50
C ILE A 148 -11.13 3.39 8.94
N ALA A 149 -11.14 2.13 9.37
CA ALA A 149 -10.23 1.08 8.89
C ALA A 149 -10.98 -0.20 8.50
N LEU A 150 -10.53 -0.85 7.44
CA LEU A 150 -10.87 -2.22 7.04
C LEU A 150 -10.10 -3.18 7.95
N ASN A 151 -10.82 -4.10 8.59
CA ASN A 151 -10.24 -5.05 9.53
C ASN A 151 -9.45 -6.18 8.82
N GLU A 152 -8.64 -6.91 9.58
CA GLU A 152 -7.76 -7.97 9.07
C GLU A 152 -8.49 -9.15 8.40
N ASP A 153 -9.80 -9.29 8.65
CA ASP A 153 -10.67 -10.25 7.98
C ASP A 153 -11.00 -9.88 6.51
N LEU A 154 -10.62 -8.66 6.10
CA LEU A 154 -10.94 -8.00 4.83
C LEU A 154 -12.44 -8.00 4.51
N ARG A 155 -13.29 -7.88 5.54
CA ARG A 155 -14.76 -8.00 5.46
C ARG A 155 -15.50 -7.00 6.35
N SER A 156 -14.97 -6.71 7.54
CA SER A 156 -15.57 -5.79 8.52
C SER A 156 -14.78 -4.49 8.65
N TRP A 157 -15.40 -3.49 9.29
CA TRP A 157 -14.83 -2.16 9.46
C TRP A 157 -14.75 -1.77 10.94
N THR A 158 -13.73 -0.99 11.28
CA THR A 158 -13.64 -0.26 12.56
C THR A 158 -13.79 1.23 12.27
N ALA A 159 -14.84 1.84 12.79
CA ALA A 159 -15.06 3.29 12.78
C ALA A 159 -14.55 3.91 14.08
N ALA A 160 -13.77 5.00 14.00
CA ALA A 160 -13.15 5.64 15.16
C ALA A 160 -14.15 6.43 16.03
N ASP A 161 -15.20 6.99 15.43
CA ASP A 161 -16.23 7.78 16.13
C ASP A 161 -17.64 7.66 15.50
N THR A 162 -18.60 8.39 16.07
CA THR A 162 -20.01 8.41 15.64
C THR A 162 -20.23 8.99 14.23
N ALA A 163 -19.34 9.85 13.74
CA ALA A 163 -19.39 10.37 12.36
C ALA A 163 -18.82 9.34 11.38
N ALA A 164 -17.75 8.64 11.75
CA ALA A 164 -17.22 7.51 10.98
C ALA A 164 -18.22 6.36 10.82
N GLN A 165 -19.09 6.12 11.81
CA GLN A 165 -20.19 5.16 11.71
C GLN A 165 -21.19 5.47 10.58
N ILE A 166 -21.28 6.72 10.11
CA ILE A 166 -22.14 7.09 8.96
C ILE A 166 -21.56 6.49 7.68
N THR A 167 -20.25 6.67 7.46
CA THR A 167 -19.53 6.08 6.34
C THR A 167 -19.44 4.56 6.44
N GLN A 168 -19.21 3.98 7.64
CA GLN A 168 -19.21 2.52 7.84
C GLN A 168 -20.50 1.88 7.30
N ARG A 169 -21.67 2.33 7.76
CA ARG A 169 -22.98 1.77 7.35
C ARG A 169 -23.20 1.83 5.83
N LYS A 170 -22.66 2.88 5.18
CA LYS A 170 -22.74 3.05 3.73
C LYS A 170 -21.77 2.14 2.98
N LEU A 171 -20.55 1.94 3.48
CA LEU A 171 -19.57 1.00 2.92
C LEU A 171 -20.03 -0.46 3.07
N GLU A 172 -20.68 -0.79 4.19
CA GLU A 172 -21.33 -2.09 4.44
C GLU A 172 -22.50 -2.32 3.47
N ALA A 173 -23.41 -1.35 3.34
CA ALA A 173 -24.52 -1.41 2.39
C ALA A 173 -24.06 -1.51 0.93
N ALA A 174 -22.96 -0.84 0.57
CA ALA A 174 -22.32 -0.91 -0.75
C ALA A 174 -21.41 -2.15 -0.95
N ARG A 175 -21.22 -2.98 0.08
CA ARG A 175 -20.29 -4.13 0.09
C ARG A 175 -18.85 -3.77 -0.31
N ALA A 176 -18.39 -2.57 0.02
CA ALA A 176 -17.08 -2.05 -0.39
C ALA A 176 -15.91 -2.97 0.04
N ALA A 177 -16.04 -3.67 1.16
CA ALA A 177 -15.05 -4.65 1.62
C ALA A 177 -14.84 -5.82 0.64
N GLU A 178 -15.89 -6.28 -0.08
CA GLU A 178 -15.74 -7.34 -1.10
C GLU A 178 -14.82 -6.88 -2.24
N GLN A 179 -14.97 -5.62 -2.66
CA GLN A 179 -14.20 -4.99 -3.73
C GLN A 179 -12.75 -4.77 -3.28
N LEU A 180 -12.55 -4.22 -2.08
CA LEU A 180 -11.23 -3.99 -1.48
C LEU A 180 -10.50 -5.31 -1.18
N ARG A 181 -11.20 -6.37 -0.80
CA ARG A 181 -10.62 -7.71 -0.63
C ARG A 181 -10.17 -8.32 -1.96
N ALA A 182 -11.03 -8.32 -2.97
CA ALA A 182 -10.69 -8.79 -4.32
C ALA A 182 -9.53 -7.99 -4.96
N TYR A 183 -9.35 -6.77 -4.49
CA TYR A 183 -8.28 -5.83 -4.81
C TYR A 183 -6.96 -6.15 -4.04
N LEU A 184 -7.04 -6.43 -2.73
CA LEU A 184 -5.91 -6.70 -1.82
C LEU A 184 -5.29 -8.08 -2.06
N GLU A 185 -6.12 -9.12 -2.10
CA GLU A 185 -5.77 -10.45 -2.62
C GLU A 185 -5.48 -10.39 -4.15
N GLY A 186 -5.94 -9.30 -4.78
CA GLY A 186 -5.84 -8.92 -6.19
C GLY A 186 -4.46 -8.44 -6.62
N THR A 187 -4.39 -7.30 -7.33
CA THR A 187 -3.11 -6.85 -7.90
C THR A 187 -2.10 -6.45 -6.86
N CYS A 188 -2.47 -6.10 -5.63
CA CYS A 188 -1.44 -5.72 -4.66
C CYS A 188 -0.36 -6.81 -4.56
N VAL A 189 -0.78 -8.09 -4.46
CA VAL A 189 0.11 -9.26 -4.54
C VAL A 189 0.85 -9.38 -5.88
N GLU A 190 0.18 -9.25 -7.02
CA GLU A 190 0.81 -9.41 -8.34
C GLU A 190 1.86 -8.35 -8.66
N TRP A 191 1.58 -7.09 -8.33
CA TRP A 191 2.43 -5.97 -8.75
C TRP A 191 3.54 -5.67 -7.76
N LEU A 192 3.35 -5.99 -6.47
CA LEU A 192 4.48 -6.12 -5.54
C LEU A 192 5.46 -7.21 -6.04
N ARG A 193 4.98 -8.40 -6.40
CA ARG A 193 5.83 -9.44 -7.01
C ARG A 193 6.54 -8.96 -8.29
N ARG A 194 5.84 -8.24 -9.18
CA ARG A 194 6.44 -7.65 -10.40
C ARG A 194 7.52 -6.62 -10.07
N TYR A 195 7.27 -5.72 -9.13
CA TYR A 195 8.23 -4.70 -8.73
C TYR A 195 9.45 -5.30 -8.01
N LEU A 196 9.26 -6.35 -7.21
CA LEU A 196 10.36 -7.09 -6.59
C LEU A 196 11.26 -7.77 -7.62
N GLU A 197 10.69 -8.32 -8.70
CA GLU A 197 11.48 -8.88 -9.81
C GLU A 197 12.16 -7.79 -10.65
N ASN A 198 11.44 -6.71 -11.01
CA ASN A 198 11.98 -5.54 -11.70
C ASN A 198 13.16 -4.93 -10.93
N GLY A 199 13.01 -4.77 -9.61
CA GLY A 199 13.93 -4.07 -8.72
C GLY A 199 14.88 -4.98 -7.96
N LYS A 200 14.90 -6.29 -8.21
CA LYS A 200 15.58 -7.32 -7.38
C LYS A 200 16.99 -6.95 -6.96
N GLU A 201 17.80 -6.47 -7.90
CA GLU A 201 19.19 -6.10 -7.64
C GLU A 201 19.33 -4.94 -6.64
N THR A 202 18.33 -4.08 -6.52
CA THR A 202 18.33 -2.91 -5.62
C THR A 202 17.58 -3.18 -4.32
N LEU A 203 16.39 -3.76 -4.38
CA LEU A 203 15.50 -3.97 -3.23
C LEU A 203 16.03 -5.08 -2.30
N GLN A 204 16.50 -6.21 -2.86
CA GLN A 204 16.95 -7.35 -2.04
C GLN A 204 18.27 -7.06 -1.29
N ARG A 205 19.01 -6.01 -1.67
CA ARG A 205 20.17 -5.51 -0.89
C ARG A 205 19.77 -4.74 0.38
N ALA A 206 18.55 -4.19 0.44
CA ALA A 206 18.08 -3.40 1.57
C ALA A 206 17.58 -4.26 2.76
N GLY A 207 17.10 -5.48 2.50
CA GLY A 207 16.50 -6.40 3.48
C GLY A 207 17.42 -6.98 4.56
N THR A 208 18.47 -6.27 4.95
CA THR A 208 19.47 -6.67 5.97
C THR A 208 19.20 -6.08 7.36
N ARG A 209 18.04 -5.42 7.56
CA ARG A 209 17.57 -4.94 8.87
C ARG A 209 16.33 -5.75 9.28
N GLY A 210 16.37 -6.31 10.48
CA GLY A 210 15.44 -7.33 10.93
C GLY A 210 14.06 -6.80 11.34
N SER A 211 13.10 -7.72 11.39
CA SER A 211 11.79 -7.51 12.01
C SER A 211 11.92 -7.18 13.50
N GLY A 212 11.12 -6.22 13.99
CA GLY A 212 11.18 -5.81 15.40
C GLY A 212 10.11 -4.81 15.85
N GLU A 213 9.77 -3.81 15.02
CA GLU A 213 8.75 -2.81 15.38
C GLU A 213 7.42 -3.07 14.64
N PRO A 214 6.26 -2.88 15.32
CA PRO A 214 4.98 -2.74 14.64
C PRO A 214 5.01 -1.55 13.69
N SER A 215 4.45 -1.70 12.48
CA SER A 215 4.34 -0.57 11.55
C SER A 215 3.60 0.61 12.21
N PRO A 216 4.12 1.85 12.13
CA PRO A 216 3.52 3.02 12.77
C PRO A 216 2.07 3.32 12.38
N SER A 217 1.42 4.20 13.16
CA SER A 217 0.09 4.71 12.89
C SER A 217 0.03 5.40 11.51
N PRO A 218 -1.12 5.46 10.80
CA PRO A 218 -1.23 6.25 9.56
C PRO A 218 -0.94 7.75 9.76
N ILE A 219 -0.88 8.20 11.02
CA ILE A 219 -0.51 9.54 11.47
C ILE A 219 1.02 9.76 11.41
N ASP A 220 1.83 8.70 11.55
CA ASP A 220 3.29 8.76 11.74
C ASP A 220 4.10 8.56 10.43
N LEU A 221 3.45 8.17 9.33
CA LEU A 221 4.13 7.68 8.12
C LEU A 221 3.43 8.14 6.80
N PRO A 222 4.10 8.94 5.93
CA PRO A 222 3.49 9.48 4.71
C PRO A 222 3.67 8.62 3.41
N GLY A 223 2.74 7.70 3.06
CA GLY A 223 2.34 7.55 1.64
C GLY A 223 2.33 6.25 0.76
N TRP A 224 1.58 5.12 0.82
CA TRP A 224 0.84 4.32 1.82
C TRP A 224 -0.08 3.15 1.16
N PRO A 225 -1.18 3.33 0.33
CA PRO A 225 -2.07 2.38 -0.51
C PRO A 225 -1.61 1.50 -1.73
N PRO A 226 -2.51 0.87 -2.53
CA PRO A 226 -2.36 0.56 -3.99
C PRO A 226 -3.76 0.54 -4.73
N THR A 227 -4.11 0.21 -6.02
CA THR A 227 -3.68 -0.42 -7.31
C THR A 227 -4.16 -1.85 -7.80
N ARG A 228 -5.21 -1.93 -8.68
CA ARG A 228 -5.60 -2.90 -9.80
C ARG A 228 -6.19 -4.35 -9.63
N ARG A 229 -6.73 -4.95 -10.73
CA ARG A 229 -6.36 -6.22 -11.45
C ARG A 229 -6.97 -6.25 -12.88
N GLY A 230 -6.50 -7.14 -13.77
CA GLY A 230 -6.76 -7.13 -15.22
C GLY A 230 -7.80 -8.13 -15.77
N GLY A 231 -8.14 -7.97 -17.06
CA GLY A 231 -9.35 -8.50 -17.70
C GLY A 231 -10.24 -7.34 -18.17
N LYS A 232 -11.33 -7.59 -18.91
CA LYS A 232 -12.20 -6.51 -19.40
C LYS A 232 -13.13 -6.01 -18.27
N TRP A 233 -12.57 -5.16 -17.40
CA TRP A 233 -13.20 -4.70 -16.16
C TRP A 233 -12.98 -3.20 -15.93
N ASP A 234 -14.06 -2.42 -16.02
CA ASP A 234 -14.15 -1.13 -15.35
C ASP A 234 -14.35 -1.38 -13.85
N GLN A 235 -13.27 -1.34 -13.06
CA GLN A 235 -13.31 -1.39 -11.60
C GLN A 235 -12.56 -0.19 -11.03
N HIS A 236 -13.14 0.98 -11.25
CA HIS A 236 -12.59 2.28 -10.86
C HIS A 236 -13.02 2.67 -9.44
N TRP A 237 -12.59 1.88 -8.45
CA TRP A 237 -12.85 2.10 -7.03
C TRP A 237 -12.05 3.28 -6.46
N ASN A 238 -12.55 4.47 -6.76
CA ASN A 238 -12.25 5.71 -6.07
C ASN A 238 -13.52 6.00 -5.25
N ILE A 239 -13.74 5.20 -4.21
CA ILE A 239 -14.94 5.33 -3.37
C ILE A 239 -14.76 6.58 -2.53
N ALA A 240 -15.38 7.69 -2.95
CA ALA A 240 -15.54 8.86 -2.09
C ALA A 240 -16.22 8.39 -0.80
N LEU A 241 -15.68 8.77 0.36
CA LEU A 241 -16.22 8.39 1.67
C LEU A 241 -17.66 8.94 1.75
N PRO A 242 -18.67 8.05 1.65
CA PRO A 242 -19.98 8.44 1.13
C PRO A 242 -20.90 9.01 2.20
#